data_AF-A0A6I2RGF3-F1
#
_entry.id   AF-A0A6I2RGF3-F1
#
_cell.length_a   1.000
_cell.length_b   1.000
_cell.length_c   1.000
_cell.angle_alpha   90.00
_cell.angle_beta   90.00
_cell.angle_gamma   90.00
#
_symmetry.space_group_name_H-M   'P 1'
#
loop_
_entity.id
_entity.type
_entity.pdbx_description
1 polymer ?
#
loop_
_entity_poly.entity_id
_entity_poly.type
_entity_poly.pdbx_seq_one_letter_code
_entity_poly.pdbx_strand_id
1 'polypeptide(L)'
;MRLLELIRRPFRARRLRRNRPPKALSLQDEAEAAWAEAEELQRRLSAEQEENRRQAIHLQQREAELHSADVELVALRRALAVLASADYEAVYTLLSPELDPDGFHLFRAAEAYTGINIYSAFPVEDSLGYFEAMSGHELLRWLEAETIGSYSLSRLPSGVEVACDLRVDQSGEKYRRYHEEICKLAVGKLLRME
;
A
#
# COMPACT_ATOMS: atom_id res chain seq x y z
N MET A 1 -10.95 -55.39 108.30
CA MET A 1 -9.74 -54.77 108.90
C MET A 1 -8.52 -55.09 108.06
N ARG A 2 -8.11 -54.16 107.19
CA ARG A 2 -6.74 -53.87 106.71
C ARG A 2 -6.80 -53.10 105.40
N LEU A 3 -6.94 -51.79 105.62
CA LEU A 3 -6.42 -50.66 104.88
C LEU A 3 -5.08 -50.90 104.13
N LEU A 4 -4.91 -50.16 103.03
CA LEU A 4 -3.65 -49.80 102.31
C LEU A 4 -3.11 -50.91 101.38
N GLU A 5 -2.74 -50.72 100.11
CA GLU A 5 -2.37 -49.56 99.30
C GLU A 5 -2.66 -49.89 97.82
N LEU A 6 -3.22 -48.96 97.03
CA LEU A 6 -2.92 -48.96 95.60
C LEU A 6 -2.72 -47.53 95.12
N ILE A 7 -1.43 -47.19 95.11
CA ILE A 7 -0.84 -45.93 94.70
C ILE A 7 -1.25 -45.58 93.26
N ARG A 8 -1.80 -44.38 93.13
CA ARG A 8 -1.92 -43.52 91.93
C ARG A 8 -1.24 -44.04 90.67
N ARG A 9 -2.02 -44.58 89.72
CA ARG A 9 -1.61 -44.68 88.31
C ARG A 9 -1.90 -43.35 87.61
N PRO A 10 -0.91 -42.68 87.00
CA PRO A 10 -1.18 -41.46 86.24
C PRO A 10 -1.91 -41.80 84.93
N PHE A 11 -3.02 -41.10 84.68
CA PHE A 11 -3.71 -41.03 83.40
C PHE A 11 -2.72 -40.61 82.30
N ARG A 12 -2.35 -41.53 81.39
CA ARG A 12 -1.74 -41.14 80.12
C ARG A 12 -2.84 -40.67 79.18
N ALA A 13 -3.10 -39.37 79.19
CA ALA A 13 -3.90 -38.74 78.14
C ALA A 13 -3.23 -39.00 76.78
N ARG A 14 -3.85 -39.84 75.94
CA ARG A 14 -3.54 -39.89 74.50
C ARG A 14 -3.85 -38.50 73.96
N ARG A 15 -2.81 -37.71 73.69
CA ARG A 15 -2.94 -36.47 72.92
C ARG A 15 -3.55 -36.84 71.57
N LEU A 16 -4.82 -36.49 71.35
CA LEU A 16 -5.36 -36.26 70.03
C LEU A 16 -4.33 -35.41 69.28
N ARG A 17 -3.77 -35.95 68.19
CA ARG A 17 -3.01 -35.13 67.24
C ARG A 17 -3.96 -34.03 66.80
N ARG A 18 -3.77 -32.82 67.34
CA ARG A 18 -4.28 -31.60 66.75
C ARG A 18 -3.70 -31.59 65.33
N ASN A 19 -4.52 -31.93 64.34
CA ASN A 19 -4.23 -31.53 62.98
C ASN A 19 -3.96 -30.03 63.05
N ARG A 20 -2.72 -29.63 62.75
CA ARG A 20 -2.41 -28.21 62.59
C ARG A 20 -3.42 -27.68 61.58
N PRO A 21 -4.14 -26.58 61.87
CA PRO A 21 -4.84 -25.89 60.79
C PRO A 21 -3.79 -25.55 59.72
N PRO A 22 -4.14 -25.59 58.42
CA PRO A 22 -3.24 -25.06 57.41
C PRO A 22 -2.80 -23.67 57.86
N LYS A 23 -1.49 -23.41 57.81
CA LYS A 23 -0.91 -22.10 58.17
C LYS A 23 -1.68 -21.06 57.36
N ALA A 24 -2.44 -20.19 58.02
CA ALA A 24 -2.95 -18.98 57.38
C ALA A 24 -1.71 -18.21 56.90
N LEU A 25 -1.66 -17.89 55.61
CA LEU A 25 -0.65 -17.01 55.06
C LEU A 25 -0.72 -15.68 55.83
N SER A 26 0.42 -15.00 56.00
CA SER A 26 0.38 -13.68 56.59
C SER A 26 -0.33 -12.74 55.62
N LEU A 27 -1.02 -11.71 56.13
CA LEU A 27 -1.65 -10.68 55.28
C LEU A 27 -0.64 -10.02 54.30
N GLN A 28 0.66 -10.07 54.62
CA GLN A 28 1.73 -9.63 53.74
C GLN A 28 1.96 -10.57 52.56
N ASP A 29 2.00 -11.89 52.81
CA ASP A 29 2.14 -12.89 51.73
C ASP A 29 0.94 -12.86 50.77
N GLU A 30 -0.27 -12.63 51.30
CA GLU A 30 -1.49 -12.49 50.50
C GLU A 30 -1.47 -11.20 49.66
N ALA A 31 -0.98 -10.09 50.24
CA ALA A 31 -0.80 -8.84 49.50
C ALA A 31 0.24 -9.00 48.39
N GLU A 32 1.40 -9.58 48.68
CA GLU A 32 2.47 -9.82 47.69
C GLU A 32 1.99 -10.70 46.53
N ALA A 33 1.21 -11.76 46.81
CA ALA A 33 0.60 -12.58 45.79
C ALA A 33 -0.38 -11.79 44.91
N ALA A 34 -1.24 -10.97 45.53
CA ALA A 34 -2.19 -10.12 44.79
C ALA A 34 -1.48 -9.07 43.91
N TRP A 35 -0.37 -8.49 44.38
CA TRP A 35 0.46 -7.58 43.58
C TRP A 35 1.10 -8.29 42.38
N ALA A 36 1.63 -9.50 42.58
CA ALA A 36 2.20 -10.29 41.50
C ALA A 36 1.17 -10.68 40.43
N GLU A 37 -0.04 -11.07 40.86
CA GLU A 37 -1.17 -11.33 39.96
C GLU A 37 -1.58 -10.08 39.18
N ALA A 38 -1.66 -8.92 39.84
CA ALA A 38 -1.99 -7.66 39.20
C ALA A 38 -0.95 -7.25 38.14
N GLU A 39 0.35 -7.44 38.42
CA GLU A 39 1.40 -7.20 37.43
C GLU A 39 1.30 -8.16 36.23
N GLU A 40 1.01 -9.43 36.47
CA GLU A 40 0.86 -10.40 35.39
C GLU A 40 -0.34 -10.06 34.50
N LEU A 41 -1.47 -9.69 35.10
CA LEU A 41 -2.65 -9.23 34.36
C LEU A 41 -2.35 -7.96 33.57
N GLN A 42 -1.60 -7.01 34.14
CA GLN A 42 -1.19 -5.80 33.44
C GLN A 42 -0.30 -6.11 32.23
N ARG A 43 0.66 -7.03 32.37
CA ARG A 43 1.50 -7.48 31.26
C ARG A 43 0.68 -8.15 30.16
N ARG A 44 -0.23 -9.06 30.52
CA ARG A 44 -1.12 -9.74 29.57
C ARG A 44 -2.01 -8.75 28.82
N LEU A 45 -2.65 -7.82 29.54
CA LEU A 45 -3.47 -6.77 28.94
C LEU A 45 -2.65 -5.91 27.97
N SER A 46 -1.43 -5.52 28.36
CA SER A 46 -0.57 -4.73 27.48
C SER A 46 -0.15 -5.48 26.20
N ALA A 47 0.10 -6.79 26.31
CA ALA A 47 0.42 -7.63 25.15
C ALA A 47 -0.79 -7.77 24.22
N GLU A 48 -1.98 -7.98 24.79
CA GLU A 48 -3.24 -8.08 24.02
C GLU A 48 -3.60 -6.75 23.36
N GLN A 49 -3.39 -5.61 24.02
CA GLN A 49 -3.58 -4.28 23.43
C GLN A 49 -2.63 -4.03 22.26
N GLU A 50 -1.37 -4.43 22.38
CA GLU A 50 -0.39 -4.30 21.30
C GLU A 50 -0.74 -5.23 20.12
N GLU A 51 -1.20 -6.45 20.39
CA GLU A 51 -1.69 -7.35 19.35
C GLU A 51 -2.93 -6.78 18.64
N ASN A 52 -3.92 -6.31 19.38
CA ASN A 52 -5.11 -5.65 18.84
C ASN A 52 -4.74 -4.42 17.99
N ARG A 53 -3.76 -3.63 18.42
CA ARG A 53 -3.26 -2.49 17.65
C ARG A 53 -2.66 -2.92 16.31
N ARG A 54 -1.86 -4.00 16.31
CA ARG A 54 -1.28 -4.56 15.07
C ARG A 54 -2.37 -5.07 14.14
N GLN A 55 -3.36 -5.78 14.68
CA GLN A 55 -4.50 -6.26 13.90
C GLN A 55 -5.29 -5.10 13.29
N ALA A 56 -5.51 -4.02 14.04
CA ALA A 56 -6.20 -2.83 13.54
C ALA A 56 -5.45 -2.17 12.37
N ILE A 57 -4.11 -2.04 12.47
CA ILE A 57 -3.28 -1.51 11.38
C ILE A 57 -3.40 -2.39 10.13
N HIS A 58 -3.32 -3.72 10.29
CA HIS A 58 -3.44 -4.65 9.17
C HIS A 58 -4.84 -4.58 8.52
N LEU A 59 -5.90 -4.50 9.32
CA LEU A 59 -7.28 -4.34 8.82
C LEU A 59 -7.44 -3.02 8.04
N GLN A 60 -6.89 -1.93 8.54
CA GLN A 60 -6.92 -0.63 7.86
C GLN A 60 -6.21 -0.68 6.50
N GLN A 61 -5.07 -1.39 6.42
CA GLN A 61 -4.36 -1.61 5.15
C GLN A 61 -5.22 -2.41 4.17
N ARG A 62 -5.86 -3.50 4.63
CA ARG A 62 -6.76 -4.31 3.80
C ARG A 62 -7.99 -3.53 3.33
N GLU A 63 -8.56 -2.69 4.18
CA GLU A 63 -9.68 -1.83 3.79
C GLU A 63 -9.27 -0.82 2.71
N ALA A 64 -8.07 -0.24 2.81
CA ALA A 64 -7.52 0.63 1.78
C ALA A 64 -7.27 -0.10 0.45
N GLU A 65 -6.74 -1.32 0.50
CA GLU A 65 -6.57 -2.18 -0.69
C GLU A 65 -7.91 -2.51 -1.35
N LEU A 66 -8.92 -2.87 -0.55
CA LEU A 66 -10.27 -3.16 -1.07
C LEU A 66 -10.91 -1.91 -1.68
N HIS A 67 -10.77 -0.76 -1.03
CA HIS A 67 -11.29 0.50 -1.55
C HIS A 67 -10.65 0.87 -2.90
N SER A 68 -9.32 0.70 -3.02
CA SER A 68 -8.60 0.90 -4.28
C SER A 68 -9.13 -0.04 -5.38
N ALA A 69 -9.30 -1.32 -5.07
CA ALA A 69 -9.83 -2.30 -6.02
C ALA A 69 -11.28 -2.01 -6.44
N ASP A 70 -12.12 -1.52 -5.52
CA ASP A 70 -13.49 -1.10 -5.82
C ASP A 70 -13.52 0.08 -6.80
N VAL A 71 -12.62 1.05 -6.63
CA VAL A 71 -12.47 2.21 -7.53
C VAL A 71 -12.06 1.75 -8.93
N GLU A 72 -11.03 0.91 -9.05
CA GLU A 72 -10.59 0.34 -10.34
C GLU A 72 -11.72 -0.44 -11.03
N LEU A 73 -12.46 -1.26 -10.27
CA LEU A 73 -13.57 -2.05 -10.80
C LEU A 73 -14.71 -1.17 -11.33
N VAL A 74 -15.00 -0.04 -10.65
CA VAL A 74 -15.98 0.94 -11.14
C VAL A 74 -15.51 1.58 -12.45
N ALA A 75 -14.22 1.94 -12.56
CA ALA A 75 -13.65 2.49 -13.80
C ALA A 75 -13.76 1.48 -14.96
N LEU A 76 -13.38 0.22 -14.73
CA LEU A 76 -13.49 -0.87 -15.69
C LEU A 76 -14.93 -1.09 -16.17
N ARG A 77 -15.91 -1.07 -15.25
CA ARG A 77 -17.34 -1.22 -15.62
C ARG A 77 -17.82 -0.09 -16.53
N ARG A 78 -17.40 1.15 -16.26
CA ARG A 78 -17.75 2.32 -17.10
C ARG A 78 -17.11 2.21 -18.48
N ALA A 79 -15.83 1.86 -18.52
CA ALA A 79 -15.09 1.65 -19.76
C ALA A 79 -15.70 0.56 -20.64
N LEU A 80 -16.08 -0.58 -20.05
CA LEU A 80 -16.72 -1.69 -20.78
C LEU A 80 -18.04 -1.28 -21.43
N ALA A 81 -18.82 -0.39 -20.78
CA ALA A 81 -20.07 0.10 -21.33
C ALA A 81 -19.87 0.94 -22.60
N VAL A 82 -18.73 1.62 -22.73
CA VAL A 82 -18.39 2.45 -23.90
C VAL A 82 -17.57 1.66 -24.93
N LEU A 83 -16.85 0.61 -24.54
CA LEU A 83 -16.01 -0.19 -25.45
C LEU A 83 -16.75 -0.70 -26.69
N ALA A 84 -18.05 -0.97 -26.59
CA ALA A 84 -18.89 -1.39 -27.72
C ALA A 84 -19.01 -0.34 -28.84
N SER A 85 -18.80 0.95 -28.56
CA SER A 85 -18.80 2.01 -29.58
C SER A 85 -17.51 2.09 -30.37
N ALA A 86 -16.47 1.33 -29.98
CA ALA A 86 -15.10 1.43 -30.50
C ALA A 86 -14.47 2.83 -30.36
N ASP A 87 -15.00 3.67 -29.47
CA ASP A 87 -14.42 4.96 -29.11
C ASP A 87 -13.33 4.76 -28.06
N TYR A 88 -12.12 4.43 -28.52
CA TYR A 88 -11.00 4.12 -27.63
C TYR A 88 -10.48 5.32 -26.86
N GLU A 89 -10.68 6.55 -27.36
CA GLU A 89 -10.32 7.78 -26.63
C GLU A 89 -11.24 7.97 -25.42
N ALA A 90 -12.55 7.79 -25.59
CA ALA A 90 -13.50 7.84 -24.49
C ALA A 90 -13.26 6.71 -23.48
N VAL A 91 -12.95 5.49 -23.95
CA VAL A 91 -12.59 4.37 -23.08
C VAL A 91 -11.32 4.67 -22.29
N TYR A 92 -10.25 5.14 -22.95
CA TYR A 92 -9.00 5.49 -22.29
C TYR A 92 -9.22 6.59 -21.24
N THR A 93 -9.99 7.63 -21.56
CA THR A 93 -10.32 8.73 -20.65
C THR A 93 -11.03 8.27 -19.37
N LEU A 94 -11.84 7.19 -19.45
CA LEU A 94 -12.50 6.60 -18.29
C LEU A 94 -11.56 5.75 -17.44
N LEU A 95 -10.51 5.18 -18.03
CA LEU A 95 -9.56 4.30 -17.37
C LEU A 95 -8.36 5.05 -16.78
N SER A 96 -7.89 6.09 -17.48
CA SER A 96 -6.61 6.74 -17.18
C SER A 96 -6.49 7.27 -15.75
N PRO A 97 -7.53 7.83 -15.09
CA PRO A 97 -7.36 8.34 -13.73
C PRO A 97 -6.93 7.27 -12.72
N GLU A 98 -7.36 6.02 -12.92
CA GLU A 98 -7.10 4.93 -11.98
C GLU A 98 -6.00 3.98 -12.47
N LEU A 99 -5.94 3.73 -13.79
CA LEU A 99 -5.05 2.72 -14.37
C LEU A 99 -3.82 3.29 -15.09
N ASP A 100 -3.83 4.59 -15.44
CA ASP A 100 -2.67 5.26 -16.05
C ASP A 100 -2.58 6.73 -15.63
N PRO A 101 -2.53 7.04 -14.31
CA PRO A 101 -2.65 8.41 -13.80
C PRO A 101 -1.52 9.32 -14.32
N ASP A 102 -0.33 8.75 -14.52
CA ASP A 102 0.83 9.45 -15.05
C ASP A 102 0.95 9.36 -16.58
N GLY A 103 0.11 8.59 -17.27
CA GLY A 103 0.08 8.50 -18.73
C GLY A 103 1.21 7.67 -19.35
N PHE A 104 1.84 6.79 -18.57
CA PHE A 104 2.93 5.94 -19.05
C PHE A 104 2.45 4.88 -20.03
N HIS A 105 1.26 4.30 -19.84
CA HIS A 105 0.73 3.32 -20.80
C HIS A 105 0.43 3.99 -22.14
N LEU A 106 -0.13 5.21 -22.14
CA LEU A 106 -0.34 5.98 -23.37
C LEU A 106 0.98 6.36 -24.04
N PHE A 107 1.98 6.80 -23.27
CA PHE A 107 3.32 7.08 -23.78
C PHE A 107 3.97 5.85 -24.43
N ARG A 108 3.94 4.69 -23.75
CA ARG A 108 4.49 3.43 -24.30
C ARG A 108 3.72 2.95 -25.52
N ALA A 109 2.41 3.21 -25.59
CA ALA A 109 1.61 2.93 -26.78
C ALA A 109 2.05 3.83 -27.95
N ALA A 110 2.34 5.09 -27.70
CA ALA A 110 2.88 6.02 -28.68
C ALA A 110 4.28 5.64 -29.18
N GLU A 111 5.20 5.24 -28.29
CA GLU A 111 6.51 4.70 -28.70
C GLU A 111 6.35 3.46 -29.59
N ALA A 112 5.45 2.54 -29.22
CA ALA A 112 5.19 1.34 -30.02
C ALA A 112 4.57 1.68 -31.39
N TYR A 113 3.66 2.65 -31.45
CA TYR A 113 3.01 3.08 -32.69
C TYR A 113 3.97 3.79 -33.64
N THR A 114 4.80 4.68 -33.11
CA THR A 114 5.71 5.53 -33.90
C THR A 114 7.05 4.88 -34.18
N GLY A 115 7.46 3.91 -33.34
CA GLY A 115 8.79 3.31 -33.36
C GLY A 115 9.90 4.26 -32.88
N ILE A 116 9.54 5.41 -32.30
CA ILE A 116 10.50 6.41 -31.82
C ILE A 116 10.75 6.21 -30.33
N ASN A 117 12.03 6.22 -29.97
CA ASN A 117 12.50 6.28 -28.60
C ASN A 117 12.99 7.70 -28.31
N ILE A 118 12.35 8.39 -27.37
CA ILE A 118 12.67 9.80 -27.05
C ILE A 118 14.09 10.00 -26.53
N TYR A 119 14.65 9.03 -25.81
CA TYR A 119 16.01 9.10 -25.27
C TYR A 119 17.05 9.08 -26.40
N SER A 120 16.71 8.43 -27.52
CA SER A 120 17.55 8.43 -28.73
C SER A 120 17.31 9.65 -29.61
N ALA A 121 16.08 10.18 -29.64
CA ALA A 121 15.74 11.37 -30.40
C ALA A 121 16.29 12.67 -29.77
N PHE A 122 16.34 12.72 -28.44
CA PHE A 122 16.75 13.87 -27.63
C PHE A 122 17.92 13.50 -26.68
N PRO A 123 19.09 13.14 -27.21
CA PRO A 123 20.19 12.61 -26.39
C PRO A 123 20.83 13.67 -25.49
N VAL A 124 20.74 14.95 -25.86
CA VAL A 124 21.26 16.05 -25.04
C VAL A 124 20.38 16.27 -23.82
N GLU A 125 19.06 16.32 -24.03
CA GLU A 125 18.05 16.48 -22.99
C GLU A 125 18.10 15.31 -22.00
N ASP A 126 18.25 14.09 -22.52
CA ASP A 126 18.46 12.89 -21.72
C ASP A 126 19.74 12.98 -20.87
N SER A 127 20.87 13.37 -21.49
CA SER A 127 22.15 13.54 -20.78
C SER A 127 22.11 14.63 -19.71
N LEU A 128 21.22 15.62 -19.87
CA LEU A 128 20.96 16.66 -18.88
C LEU A 128 19.93 16.26 -17.82
N GLY A 129 19.37 15.05 -17.91
CA GLY A 129 18.43 14.48 -16.96
C GLY A 129 17.01 15.05 -17.06
N TYR A 130 16.62 15.61 -18.21
CA TYR A 130 15.30 16.25 -18.34
C TYR A 130 14.16 15.25 -18.14
N PHE A 131 14.34 14.00 -18.52
CA PHE A 131 13.28 12.98 -18.53
C PHE A 131 13.14 12.22 -17.20
N GLU A 132 14.09 12.33 -16.26
CA GLU A 132 14.18 11.47 -15.06
C GLU A 132 12.97 11.58 -14.12
N ALA A 133 12.35 12.75 -14.06
CA ALA A 133 11.21 13.02 -13.17
C ALA A 133 9.91 13.34 -13.93
N MET A 134 9.90 13.16 -15.25
CA MET A 134 8.73 13.45 -16.07
C MET A 134 7.68 12.34 -15.98
N SER A 135 6.42 12.74 -15.89
CA SER A 135 5.27 11.85 -16.09
C SER A 135 5.23 11.34 -17.52
N GLY A 136 4.52 10.23 -17.76
CA GLY A 136 4.26 9.72 -19.11
C GLY A 136 3.57 10.75 -20.02
N HIS A 137 2.68 11.59 -19.48
CA HIS A 137 2.07 12.71 -20.22
C HIS A 137 3.12 13.74 -20.69
N GLU A 138 4.11 14.04 -19.87
CA GLU A 138 5.20 14.96 -20.24
C GLU A 138 6.11 14.33 -21.30
N LEU A 139 6.48 13.06 -21.13
CA LEU A 139 7.27 12.32 -22.12
C LEU A 139 6.53 12.19 -23.47
N LEU A 140 5.21 11.97 -23.44
CA LEU A 140 4.38 11.92 -24.63
C LEU A 140 4.44 13.22 -25.42
N ARG A 141 4.47 14.39 -24.77
CA ARG A 141 4.61 15.68 -25.47
C ARG A 141 5.91 15.82 -26.23
N TRP A 142 7.02 15.28 -25.70
CA TRP A 142 8.31 15.26 -26.40
C TRP A 142 8.25 14.37 -27.64
N LEU A 143 7.67 13.18 -27.50
CA LEU A 143 7.46 12.26 -28.61
C LEU A 143 6.53 12.84 -29.68
N GLU A 144 5.46 13.50 -29.28
CA GLU A 144 4.51 14.16 -30.19
C GLU A 144 5.17 15.34 -30.94
N ALA A 145 6.02 16.12 -30.26
CA ALA A 145 6.76 17.20 -30.88
C ALA A 145 7.72 16.71 -31.98
N GLU A 146 8.35 15.55 -31.77
CA GLU A 146 9.21 14.91 -32.78
C GLU A 146 8.42 14.28 -33.93
N THR A 147 7.30 13.63 -33.63
CA THR A 147 6.56 12.82 -34.62
C THR A 147 5.64 13.64 -35.52
N ILE A 148 4.89 14.58 -34.93
CA ILE A 148 3.79 15.29 -35.60
C ILE A 148 3.82 16.80 -35.37
N GLY A 149 4.56 17.26 -34.38
CA GLY A 149 4.69 18.66 -34.02
C GLY A 149 6.00 19.30 -34.51
N SER A 150 6.52 20.18 -33.66
CA SER A 150 7.81 20.86 -33.85
C SER A 150 8.33 21.35 -32.50
N TYR A 151 9.60 21.75 -32.47
CA TYR A 151 10.23 22.41 -31.34
C TYR A 151 11.26 23.43 -31.85
N SER A 152 11.68 24.34 -30.97
CA SER A 152 12.76 25.28 -31.23
C SER A 152 14.04 24.82 -30.54
N LEU A 153 15.19 25.36 -30.95
CA LEU A 153 16.46 25.08 -30.31
C LEU A 153 16.95 26.31 -29.56
N SER A 154 17.26 26.15 -28.28
CA SER A 154 17.88 27.15 -27.44
C SER A 154 19.34 26.79 -27.21
N ARG A 155 20.24 27.76 -27.41
CA ARG A 155 21.67 27.55 -27.18
C ARG A 155 22.04 27.91 -25.73
N LEU A 156 22.53 26.93 -24.99
CA LEU A 156 23.03 27.11 -23.63
C LEU A 156 24.37 27.86 -23.62
N PRO A 157 24.79 28.44 -22.47
CA PRO A 157 26.10 29.09 -22.33
C PRO A 157 27.28 28.17 -22.65
N SER A 158 27.11 26.85 -22.50
CA SER A 158 28.10 25.84 -22.89
C SER A 158 28.27 25.69 -24.41
N GLY A 159 27.43 26.33 -25.21
CA GLY A 159 27.40 26.21 -26.68
C GLY A 159 26.56 25.04 -27.20
N VAL A 160 26.04 24.19 -26.30
CA VAL A 160 25.14 23.07 -26.62
C VAL A 160 23.74 23.60 -26.91
N GLU A 161 23.08 23.03 -27.91
CA GLU A 161 21.68 23.32 -28.25
C GLU A 161 20.76 22.30 -27.60
N VAL A 162 19.66 22.79 -27.03
CA VAL A 162 18.60 21.99 -26.42
C VAL A 162 17.25 22.33 -27.03
N ALA A 163 16.41 21.34 -27.21
CA ALA A 163 15.03 21.49 -27.63
C ALA A 163 14.20 22.20 -26.56
N CYS A 164 13.45 23.19 -27.02
CA CYS A 164 12.55 24.01 -26.22
C CYS A 164 11.28 24.32 -27.01
N ASP A 165 10.28 24.93 -26.36
CA ASP A 165 9.05 25.38 -27.02
C ASP A 165 8.37 24.29 -27.87
N LEU A 166 8.14 23.11 -27.27
CA LEU A 166 7.43 22.01 -27.90
C LEU A 166 6.02 22.46 -28.35
N ARG A 167 5.71 22.26 -29.63
CA ARG A 167 4.45 22.67 -30.26
C ARG A 167 3.82 21.50 -31.00
N VAL A 168 2.59 21.17 -30.64
CA VAL A 168 1.79 20.12 -31.28
C VAL A 168 0.41 20.70 -31.56
N ASP A 169 -0.06 20.62 -32.81
CA ASP A 169 -1.44 20.99 -33.14
C ASP A 169 -2.38 19.81 -32.86
N GLN A 170 -3.05 19.87 -31.72
CA GLN A 170 -3.98 18.83 -31.27
C GLN A 170 -5.33 18.85 -32.01
N SER A 171 -5.63 19.92 -32.76
CA SER A 171 -6.89 20.05 -33.49
C SER A 171 -6.84 19.41 -34.89
N GLY A 172 -5.63 19.24 -35.42
CA GLY A 172 -5.38 18.69 -36.74
C GLY A 172 -5.87 17.24 -36.88
N GLU A 173 -6.32 16.89 -38.09
CA GLU A 173 -6.73 15.51 -38.42
C GLU A 173 -5.59 14.50 -38.22
N LYS A 174 -4.34 14.91 -38.49
CA LYS A 174 -3.15 14.09 -38.26
C LYS A 174 -3.01 13.72 -36.78
N TYR A 175 -3.19 14.69 -35.87
CA TYR A 175 -3.13 14.43 -34.43
C TYR A 175 -4.29 13.54 -33.99
N ARG A 176 -5.53 13.85 -34.40
CA ARG A 176 -6.71 13.04 -34.01
C ARG A 176 -6.56 11.57 -34.38
N ARG A 177 -6.12 11.28 -35.61
CA ARG A 177 -5.89 9.91 -36.06
C ARG A 177 -4.76 9.22 -35.28
N TYR A 178 -3.67 9.94 -35.03
CA TYR A 178 -2.58 9.43 -34.21
C TYR A 178 -3.05 9.11 -32.79
N HIS A 179 -3.79 10.04 -32.16
CA HIS A 179 -4.29 9.92 -30.80
C HIS A 179 -5.26 8.74 -30.66
N GLU A 180 -6.16 8.56 -31.62
CA GLU A 180 -7.08 7.42 -31.66
C GLU A 180 -6.34 6.06 -31.67
N GLU A 181 -5.30 5.92 -32.50
CA GLU A 181 -4.52 4.68 -32.59
C GLU A 181 -3.71 4.39 -31.31
N ILE A 182 -3.08 5.41 -30.71
CA ILE A 182 -2.34 5.21 -29.46
C ILE A 182 -3.29 4.90 -28.29
N CYS A 183 -4.47 5.52 -28.23
CA CYS A 183 -5.50 5.22 -27.23
C CYS A 183 -5.99 3.78 -27.37
N LYS A 184 -6.22 3.31 -28.60
CA LYS A 184 -6.59 1.92 -28.87
C LYS A 184 -5.51 0.93 -28.40
N LEU A 185 -4.25 1.21 -28.69
CA LEU A 185 -3.12 0.37 -28.23
C LEU A 185 -2.98 0.40 -26.70
N ALA A 186 -3.12 1.58 -26.08
CA ALA A 186 -3.06 1.73 -24.63
C ALA A 186 -4.19 0.96 -23.93
N VAL A 187 -5.44 1.12 -24.39
CA VAL A 187 -6.60 0.38 -23.87
C VAL A 187 -6.41 -1.13 -24.04
N GLY A 188 -5.91 -1.59 -25.18
CA GLY A 188 -5.61 -2.99 -25.42
C GLY A 188 -4.66 -3.58 -24.36
N LYS A 189 -3.60 -2.84 -24.01
CA LYS A 189 -2.66 -3.22 -22.96
C LYS A 189 -3.27 -3.16 -21.56
N LEU A 190 -3.98 -2.07 -21.23
CA LEU A 190 -4.62 -1.88 -19.93
C LEU A 190 -5.65 -2.99 -19.63
N LEU A 191 -6.44 -3.37 -20.64
CA LEU A 191 -7.47 -4.41 -20.52
C LEU A 191 -6.94 -5.82 -20.80
N ARG A 192 -5.64 -5.97 -21.12
CA ARG A 192 -5.00 -7.26 -21.45
C ARG A 192 -5.73 -8.02 -22.57
N MET A 193 -6.11 -7.29 -23.62
CA MET A 193 -6.84 -7.83 -24.78
C MET A 193 -5.91 -8.38 -25.88
N GLU A 194 -4.66 -8.70 -25.54
CA GLU A 194 -3.66 -9.28 -26.44
C GLU A 194 -3.80 -10.80 -26.61
#